data_AF-A0A3A4PT30-F1
#
_entry.id   AF-A0A3A4PT30-F1
#
_cell.length_a   1.000
_cell.length_b   1.000
_cell.length_c   1.000
_cell.angle_alpha   90.00
_cell.angle_beta   90.00
_cell.angle_gamma   90.00
#
_symmetry.space_group_name_H-M   'P 1'
#
loop_
_entity.id
_entity.type
_entity.pdbx_description
1 polymer ?
#
loop_
_entity_poly.entity_id
_entity_poly.type
_entity_poly.pdbx_seq_one_letter_code
_entity_poly.pdbx_strand_id
1 'polypeptide(L)' 'MNIIFSRHAKRRAALYKISESVITDILAAVHFMPGEHLIIKELDGFDYPLKIVISVENDDVTVITTYPFKKGWKK' A
#
# COMPACT_ATOMS: atom_id res chain seq x y z
N MET A 1 10.67 -10.75 -5.92
CA MET A 1 9.48 -9.92 -5.75
C MET A 1 9.63 -8.66 -6.57
N ASN A 2 8.83 -8.51 -7.62
CA ASN A 2 8.76 -7.30 -8.42
C ASN A 2 7.51 -6.51 -8.00
N ILE A 3 7.65 -5.21 -7.74
CA ILE A 3 6.55 -4.37 -7.25
C ILE A 3 6.07 -3.47 -8.38
N ILE A 4 4.80 -3.64 -8.76
CA ILE A 4 4.17 -2.89 -9.84
C ILE A 4 3.11 -1.97 -9.27
N PHE A 5 3.20 -0.67 -9.55
CA PHE A 5 2.17 0.27 -9.15
C PHE A 5 1.15 0.45 -10.27
N SER A 6 -0.11 0.14 -9.97
CA SER A 6 -1.21 0.45 -10.89
C SER A 6 -1.31 1.96 -11.12
N ARG A 7 -1.89 2.37 -12.26
CA ARG A 7 -2.18 3.79 -12.54
C ARG A 7 -3.00 4.43 -11.41
N HIS A 8 -3.94 3.69 -10.84
CA HIS A 8 -4.76 4.16 -9.74
C HIS A 8 -3.94 4.39 -8.48
N ALA A 9 -3.08 3.43 -8.10
CA ALA A 9 -2.17 3.56 -6.97
C ALA A 9 -1.24 4.77 -7.12
N LYS A 10 -0.59 4.94 -8.28
CA LYS A 10 0.27 6.11 -8.55
C LYS A 10 -0.46 7.43 -8.36
N ARG A 11 -1.68 7.54 -8.90
CA ARG A 11 -2.51 8.74 -8.78
C ARG A 11 -2.87 9.03 -7.31
N ARG A 12 -3.19 8.00 -6.53
CA ARG A 12 -3.56 8.15 -5.11
C ARG A 12 -2.34 8.48 -4.25
N ALA A 13 -1.20 7.85 -4.51
CA ALA A 13 0.07 8.15 -3.85
C ALA A 13 0.44 9.62 -4.05
N ALA A 14 0.38 10.12 -5.29
CA ALA A 14 0.61 11.53 -5.60
C ALA A 14 -0.37 12.47 -4.89
N LEU A 15 -1.67 12.14 -4.88
CA LEU A 15 -2.71 12.95 -4.24
C LEU A 15 -2.45 13.16 -2.73
N TYR A 16 -1.99 12.14 -2.03
CA TYR A 16 -1.71 12.21 -0.59
C TYR A 16 -0.23 12.36 -0.25
N LYS A 17 0.62 12.64 -1.26
CA LYS A 17 2.07 12.80 -1.08
C LYS A 17 2.72 11.58 -0.38
N ILE A 18 2.22 10.38 -0.68
CA ILE A 18 2.81 9.13 -0.22
C ILE A 18 3.91 8.76 -1.22
N SER A 19 5.14 8.61 -0.73
CA SER A 19 6.25 8.15 -1.58
C SER A 19 6.05 6.67 -1.96
N GLU A 20 6.36 6.32 -3.21
CA GLU A 20 6.41 4.92 -3.64
C GLU A 20 7.41 4.12 -2.79
N SER A 21 8.51 4.74 -2.35
CA SER A 21 9.52 4.11 -1.48
C SER A 21 8.95 3.62 -0.15
N VAL A 22 8.07 4.41 0.48
CA VAL A 22 7.42 4.04 1.74
C VAL A 22 6.56 2.80 1.55
N ILE A 23 5.87 2.69 0.41
CA ILE A 23 5.04 1.53 0.08
C ILE A 23 5.94 0.32 -0.18
N THR A 24 7.02 0.48 -0.94
CA THR A 24 7.95 -0.63 -1.21
C THR A 24 8.61 -1.15 0.06
N ASP A 25 8.97 -0.28 1.00
CA ASP A 25 9.58 -0.66 2.28
C ASP A 25 8.61 -1.47 3.14
N ILE A 26 7.32 -1.07 3.18
CA ILE A 26 6.27 -1.83 3.87
C ILE A 26 6.08 -3.21 3.25
N LEU A 27 6.07 -3.29 1.91
CA LEU A 27 5.88 -4.55 1.20
C LEU A 27 7.09 -5.47 1.31
N ALA A 28 8.31 -4.93 1.34
CA ALA A 28 9.54 -5.71 1.48
C ALA A 28 9.66 -6.40 2.85
N ALA A 29 9.01 -5.87 3.89
CA ALA A 29 9.05 -6.44 5.23
C ALA A 29 8.12 -7.66 5.42
N VAL A 30 7.31 -8.02 4.42
CA VAL A 30 6.26 -9.03 4.54
C VAL A 30 6.33 -10.03 3.39
N HIS A 31 6.24 -11.32 3.71
CA HIS A 31 6.04 -12.36 2.71
C HIS A 31 4.54 -12.56 2.44
N PHE A 32 4.13 -12.40 1.18
CA PHE A 32 2.74 -12.58 0.77
C PHE A 32 2.54 -13.91 0.06
N MET A 33 1.39 -14.55 0.32
CA MET A 33 0.91 -15.66 -0.50
C MET A 33 0.18 -15.12 -1.75
N PRO A 34 0.01 -15.91 -2.82
CA PRO A 34 -0.79 -15.50 -3.97
C PRO A 34 -2.21 -15.06 -3.58
N GLY A 35 -2.74 -14.05 -4.27
CA GLY A 35 -4.08 -13.49 -4.04
C GLY A 35 -4.09 -12.01 -3.61
N GLU A 36 -5.27 -11.51 -3.27
CA GLU A 36 -5.45 -10.13 -2.81
C GLU A 36 -5.18 -9.98 -1.31
N HIS A 37 -4.45 -8.93 -0.94
CA HIS A 37 -4.15 -8.61 0.46
C HIS A 37 -4.45 -7.14 0.77
N LEU A 38 -4.90 -6.91 1.99
CA LEU A 38 -5.13 -5.59 2.55
C LEU A 38 -4.18 -5.37 3.72
N ILE A 39 -3.43 -4.28 3.64
CA ILE A 39 -2.46 -3.88 4.66
C ILE A 39 -2.93 -2.55 5.23
N ILE A 40 -3.00 -2.45 6.55
CA ILE A 40 -3.19 -1.19 7.27
C ILE A 40 -1.97 -1.00 8.15
N LYS A 41 -1.23 0.09 7.92
CA LYS A 41 0.01 0.37 8.64
C LYS A 41 0.01 1.78 9.20
N GLU A 42 0.20 1.92 10.50
CA GLU A 42 0.48 3.20 11.13
C GLU A 42 1.94 3.60 10.83
N LEU A 43 2.12 4.86 10.44
CA LEU A 43 3.40 5.45 10.07
C LEU A 43 3.51 6.82 10.72
N ASP A 44 4.67 7.10 11.32
CA ASP A 44 4.97 8.42 11.84
C ASP A 44 4.96 9.45 10.69
N GLY A 45 4.38 10.63 10.96
CA GLY A 45 4.23 11.69 9.97
C GLY A 45 2.96 11.61 9.12
N PHE A 46 2.09 10.61 9.33
CA PHE A 46 0.75 10.56 8.75
C PHE A 46 -0.34 10.68 9.83
N ASP A 47 -1.36 11.50 9.58
CA ASP A 47 -2.48 11.68 10.51
C ASP A 47 -3.38 10.43 10.66
N TYR A 48 -3.29 9.51 9.70
CA TYR A 48 -4.10 8.30 9.63
C TYR A 48 -3.22 7.12 9.17
N PRO A 49 -3.55 5.87 9.54
CA PRO A 49 -2.87 4.70 9.03
C PRO A 49 -2.96 4.66 7.51
N LEU A 50 -1.92 4.14 6.86
CA LEU A 50 -1.92 3.93 5.43
C LEU A 50 -2.61 2.60 5.10
N LYS A 51 -3.66 2.65 4.27
CA LYS A 51 -4.28 1.45 3.69
C LYS A 51 -3.70 1.19 2.31
N ILE A 52 -3.16 0.00 2.13
CA ILE A 52 -2.58 -0.49 0.88
C ILE A 52 -3.34 -1.76 0.48
N VAL A 53 -3.80 -1.83 -0.76
CA VAL A 53 -4.38 -3.06 -1.33
C VAL A 53 -3.46 -3.54 -2.42
N ILE A 54 -3.08 -4.80 -2.36
CA ILE A 54 -2.20 -5.46 -3.32
C ILE A 54 -2.87 -6.71 -3.90
N SER A 55 -2.49 -7.07 -5.11
CA SER A 55 -2.70 -8.41 -5.67
C SER A 55 -1.33 -9.05 -5.90
N VAL A 56 -1.20 -10.32 -5.53
CA VAL A 56 0.02 -11.10 -5.69
C VAL A 56 -0.25 -12.22 -6.69
N GLU A 57 0.43 -12.16 -7.82
CA GLU A 57 0.35 -13.16 -8.88
C GLU A 57 1.78 -13.65 -9.18
N ASN A 58 2.05 -14.93 -8.91
CA ASN A 58 3.39 -15.49 -8.95
C ASN A 58 4.36 -14.70 -8.05
N ASP A 59 5.40 -14.10 -8.64
CA ASP A 59 6.41 -13.27 -7.96
C ASP A 59 6.17 -11.75 -8.09
N ASP A 60 5.06 -11.36 -8.74
CA ASP A 60 4.67 -9.97 -8.95
C ASP A 60 3.66 -9.51 -7.89
N VAL A 61 3.98 -8.40 -7.24
CA VAL A 61 3.08 -7.70 -6.31
C VAL A 61 2.59 -6.43 -6.97
N THR A 62 1.31 -6.43 -7.34
CA THR A 62 0.66 -5.26 -7.93
C THR A 62 -0.04 -4.45 -6.85
N VAL A 63 0.40 -3.21 -6.63
CA VAL A 63 -0.29 -2.24 -5.77
C VAL A 63 -1.51 -1.70 -6.51
N ILE A 64 -2.70 -2.10 -6.06
CA ILE A 64 -3.98 -1.69 -6.64
C ILE A 64 -4.34 -0.27 -6.19
N THR A 65 -4.28 0.00 -4.89
CA THR A 65 -4.55 1.34 -4.32
C THR A 65 -3.80 1.57 -3.02
N THR A 66 -3.58 2.84 -2.70
CA THR A 66 -2.90 3.29 -1.47
C THR A 66 -3.52 4.60 -1.02
N TYR A 67 -3.93 4.73 0.24
CA TYR A 67 -4.49 5.97 0.78
C TYR A 67 -4.56 6.01 2.31
N PRO A 68 -4.62 7.22 2.93
CA PRO A 68 -4.86 7.37 4.36
C PRO A 68 -6.24 6.81 4.75
N PHE A 69 -6.26 5.85 5.66
CA PHE A 69 -7.45 5.14 6.13
C PHE A 69 -8.18 5.94 7.21
N LYS A 70 -8.91 6.97 6.78
CA LYS A 70 -9.65 7.86 7.68
C LYS A 70 -11.00 7.31 8.14
N LYS A 71 -11.74 6.65 7.25
CA LYS A 71 -13.15 6.28 7.51
C LYS A 71 -13.23 5.01 8.34
N GLY A 72 -13.78 5.12 9.55
CA GLY A 72 -13.99 3.98 10.45
C GLY A 72 -12.77 3.63 11.32
N TRP A 73 -11.67 4.39 11.20
CA TRP A 73 -10.56 4.27 12.14
C TRP A 73 -10.96 4.88 13.48
N LYS A 74 -11.00 4.04 14.52
CA LYS A 74 -11.05 4.44 15.92
C LYS A 74 -9.66 4.17 16.48
N LYS A 75 -9.00 5.23 16.93
CA LYS A 75 -7.73 5.15 17.63
C LYS A 75 -7.93 4.50 19.01
#